data_AF-L7FKU1-F1
#
_entry.id   AF-L7FKU1-F1
#
_cell.length_a   1.000
_cell.length_b   1.000
_cell.length_c   1.000
_cell.angle_alpha   90.00
_cell.angle_beta   90.00
_cell.angle_gamma   90.00
#
_symmetry.space_group_name_H-M   'P 1'
#
loop_
_entity.id
_entity.type
_entity.pdbx_description
1 polymer ?
#
loop_
_entity_poly.entity_id
_entity_poly.type
_entity_poly.pdbx_seq_one_letter_code
_entity_poly.pdbx_strand_id
1 'polypeptide(L)'
;MVNYILIYNLLKLFTKKDFEIFKYRKTVIIKMCGLSGYHAMIVSKYFETIKDFINLEFVCKKFSGNMGKFHFNPFSLNSKTLGYFPNIETLHLWNKKDENFGNEFMTNTEENEDNGDITILKKKFFRIIVWFSVDFGTVDRNKSRNIQFKNVTYTENDRNKYGYIIPLSVTFIDGNCFDGCSSLTSVTIPSSVTSIGDNCFFGCNSLSSITIPPCVTSIGDGCFCECSSLSSVTIPLGVTSIGDYCFDGCSSLTSVNISSNVKSIGRCCFCKCISLSSVTIPSSVNSFGDYCFCECSSLSSVTIPSTVTSIGDGCFCECCSLSSVTIPLGVTSIGDGCFCECSSLSSVTIPSSVNSFGDYCFCECSSLSSVTIPSTVTSIGDNCFDGCSSLTSVNIPSNVKSIGRCCFSSNTVVH
;
A
#
# COMPACT_ATOMS: atom_id res chain seq x y z
N MET A 1 -2.80 -11.97 -13.30
CA MET A 1 -2.08 -11.05 -14.21
C MET A 1 -0.84 -10.53 -13.48
N VAL A 2 0.11 -11.43 -13.17
CA VAL A 2 1.33 -11.12 -12.41
C VAL A 2 2.52 -11.68 -13.20
N ASN A 3 3.46 -10.79 -13.51
CA ASN A 3 4.85 -11.04 -13.91
C ASN A 3 5.22 -11.53 -15.32
N TYR A 4 4.71 -10.86 -16.37
CA TYR A 4 5.46 -10.80 -17.65
C TYR A 4 6.67 -9.85 -17.59
N ILE A 5 6.68 -8.90 -16.65
CA ILE A 5 7.72 -7.85 -16.55
C ILE A 5 8.95 -8.32 -15.75
N LEU A 6 8.81 -9.29 -14.84
CA LEU A 6 9.95 -9.77 -14.05
C LEU A 6 10.96 -10.58 -14.89
N ILE A 7 10.49 -11.31 -15.90
CA ILE A 7 11.37 -12.05 -16.82
C ILE A 7 12.16 -11.09 -17.71
N TYR A 8 11.55 -9.98 -18.13
CA TYR A 8 12.17 -9.00 -19.03
C TYR A 8 13.28 -8.18 -18.34
N ASN A 9 13.15 -7.89 -17.05
CA ASN A 9 14.19 -7.18 -16.29
C ASN A 9 15.31 -8.11 -15.76
N LEU A 10 15.04 -9.40 -15.53
CA LEU A 10 16.07 -10.40 -15.19
C LEU A 10 16.95 -10.78 -16.40
N LEU A 11 16.48 -10.57 -17.63
CA LEU A 11 17.26 -10.70 -18.86
C LEU A 11 18.39 -9.65 -19.00
N LYS A 12 18.48 -8.64 -18.11
CA LYS A 12 19.59 -7.67 -18.09
C LYS A 12 20.81 -8.10 -17.24
N LEU A 13 20.73 -9.18 -16.47
CA LEU A 13 21.85 -9.67 -15.66
C LEU A 13 22.72 -10.74 -16.35
N PHE A 14 22.35 -11.15 -17.57
CA PHE A 14 23.12 -12.12 -18.34
C PHE A 14 23.44 -11.52 -19.71
N THR A 15 24.73 -11.54 -20.04
CA THR A 15 25.27 -11.01 -21.29
C THR A 15 24.48 -11.55 -22.49
N LYS A 16 24.13 -10.62 -23.38
CA LYS A 16 23.15 -10.70 -24.47
C LYS A 16 23.53 -11.67 -25.62
N LYS A 17 24.04 -12.88 -25.33
CA LYS A 17 24.42 -13.86 -26.36
C LYS A 17 23.83 -15.26 -26.24
N ASP A 18 23.42 -15.74 -25.06
CA ASP A 18 23.16 -17.19 -24.88
C ASP A 18 21.78 -17.60 -24.34
N PHE A 19 20.84 -16.68 -24.10
CA PHE A 19 19.56 -17.07 -23.48
C PHE A 19 18.39 -16.13 -23.81
N GLU A 20 17.28 -16.70 -24.30
CA GLU A 20 15.95 -16.08 -24.28
C GLU A 20 14.98 -17.10 -23.65
N ILE A 21 14.39 -16.78 -22.50
CA ILE A 21 13.24 -17.53 -21.96
C ILE A 21 11.98 -16.93 -22.56
N PHE A 22 11.32 -17.66 -23.46
CA PHE A 22 9.93 -17.38 -23.81
C PHE A 22 9.01 -18.27 -22.99
N LYS A 23 8.20 -17.67 -22.11
CA LYS A 23 7.01 -18.33 -21.55
C LYS A 23 5.86 -18.03 -22.51
N TYR A 24 5.62 -18.91 -23.49
CA TYR A 24 4.46 -18.83 -24.39
C TYR A 24 3.54 -20.01 -24.09
N ARG A 25 2.28 -19.75 -23.73
CA ARG A 25 1.23 -20.77 -23.50
C ARG A 25 1.70 -22.02 -22.73
N LYS A 26 2.18 -21.84 -21.49
CA LYS A 26 2.60 -22.92 -20.56
C LYS A 26 3.83 -23.75 -20.97
N THR A 27 4.60 -23.33 -21.98
CA THR A 27 5.81 -24.06 -22.42
C THR A 27 7.04 -23.17 -22.27
N VAL A 28 8.09 -23.68 -21.64
CA VAL A 28 9.40 -23.02 -21.54
C VAL A 28 10.24 -23.48 -22.74
N ILE A 29 10.55 -22.56 -23.67
CA ILE A 29 11.46 -22.84 -24.79
C ILE A 29 12.87 -22.41 -24.39
N ILE A 30 13.79 -23.37 -24.33
CA ILE A 30 15.19 -23.15 -23.95
C ILE A 30 16.07 -23.37 -25.18
N LYS A 31 16.76 -22.33 -25.66
CA LYS A 31 17.76 -22.47 -26.74
C LYS A 31 19.03 -23.10 -26.16
N MET A 32 19.36 -24.32 -26.57
CA MET A 32 20.22 -25.24 -25.80
C MET A 32 21.74 -25.15 -26.05
N CYS A 33 22.21 -24.30 -26.99
CA CYS A 33 23.63 -24.18 -27.31
C CYS A 33 24.38 -23.35 -26.25
N GLY A 34 24.72 -23.95 -25.11
CA GLY A 34 25.60 -23.35 -24.09
C GLY A 34 25.32 -23.73 -22.64
N LEU A 35 24.12 -24.25 -22.34
CA LEU A 35 23.65 -24.40 -20.95
C LEU A 35 24.28 -25.61 -20.23
N SER A 36 24.94 -25.38 -19.09
CA SER A 36 25.44 -26.45 -18.20
C SER A 36 24.36 -26.94 -17.22
N GLY A 37 24.62 -28.02 -16.49
CA GLY A 37 23.72 -28.49 -15.43
C GLY A 37 23.42 -27.45 -14.34
N TYR A 38 24.36 -26.53 -14.08
CA TYR A 38 24.13 -25.41 -13.15
C TYR A 38 23.07 -24.43 -13.65
N HIS A 39 22.99 -24.21 -14.96
CA HIS A 39 21.94 -23.36 -15.53
C HIS A 39 20.57 -24.00 -15.35
N ALA A 40 20.46 -25.32 -15.53
CA ALA A 40 19.22 -26.07 -15.25
C ALA A 40 18.79 -25.95 -13.78
N MET A 41 19.73 -25.91 -12.83
CA MET A 41 19.44 -25.69 -11.42
C MET A 41 18.94 -24.26 -11.12
N ILE A 42 19.43 -23.26 -11.83
CA ILE A 42 18.95 -21.87 -11.68
C ILE A 42 17.53 -21.77 -12.23
N VAL A 43 17.29 -22.35 -13.41
CA VAL A 43 15.99 -22.28 -14.10
C VAL A 43 14.92 -23.10 -13.38
N SER A 44 15.28 -24.17 -12.67
CA SER A 44 14.30 -25.04 -12.01
C SER A 44 13.46 -24.36 -10.92
N LYS A 45 13.94 -23.23 -10.38
CA LYS A 45 13.16 -22.38 -9.44
C LYS A 45 11.91 -21.77 -10.06
N TYR A 46 11.81 -21.77 -11.39
CA TYR A 46 10.65 -21.26 -12.13
C TYR A 46 9.69 -22.37 -12.58
N PHE A 47 9.99 -23.63 -12.27
CA PHE A 47 9.12 -24.76 -12.61
C PHE A 47 7.93 -24.83 -11.66
N GLU A 48 6.76 -25.09 -12.22
CA GLU A 48 5.52 -25.18 -11.45
C GLU A 48 5.40 -26.58 -10.85
N THR A 49 5.88 -27.60 -11.57
CA THR A 49 5.82 -28.98 -11.11
C THR A 49 7.08 -29.77 -11.45
N ILE A 50 7.25 -30.92 -10.80
CA ILE A 50 8.30 -31.85 -11.17
C ILE A 50 8.23 -32.34 -12.62
N LYS A 51 7.06 -32.30 -13.27
CA LYS A 51 6.92 -32.74 -14.67
C LYS A 51 7.78 -31.87 -15.61
N ASP A 52 7.86 -30.58 -15.33
CA ASP A 52 8.70 -29.64 -16.09
C ASP A 52 10.18 -30.04 -15.96
N PHE A 53 10.58 -30.45 -14.75
CA PHE A 53 11.95 -30.88 -14.47
C PHE A 53 12.28 -32.24 -15.09
N ILE A 54 11.36 -33.21 -15.01
CA ILE A 54 11.49 -34.53 -15.65
C ILE A 54 11.63 -34.35 -17.16
N ASN A 55 10.80 -33.52 -17.79
CA ASN A 55 10.91 -33.25 -19.21
C ASN A 55 12.28 -32.66 -19.57
N LEU A 56 12.81 -31.73 -18.77
CA LEU A 56 14.16 -31.20 -19.00
C LEU A 56 15.24 -32.29 -18.90
N GLU A 57 15.13 -33.15 -17.89
CA GLU A 57 16.13 -34.19 -17.62
C GLU A 57 16.15 -35.31 -18.65
N PHE A 58 14.98 -35.83 -19.00
CA PHE A 58 14.87 -37.01 -19.85
C PHE A 58 14.96 -36.68 -21.35
N VAL A 59 14.75 -35.41 -21.75
CA VAL A 59 14.90 -34.99 -23.15
C VAL A 59 16.37 -34.78 -23.53
N CYS A 60 17.23 -34.41 -22.58
CA CYS A 60 18.63 -34.08 -22.88
C CYS A 60 19.62 -34.78 -21.95
N LYS A 61 20.37 -35.75 -22.50
CA LYS A 61 21.43 -36.49 -21.78
C LYS A 61 22.46 -35.58 -21.09
N LYS A 62 22.65 -34.35 -21.57
CA LYS A 62 23.53 -33.35 -20.96
C LYS A 62 23.13 -32.99 -19.53
N PHE A 63 21.84 -33.05 -19.22
CA PHE A 63 21.32 -32.72 -17.91
C PHE A 63 21.27 -33.93 -16.98
N SER A 64 21.34 -35.15 -17.53
CA SER A 64 21.22 -36.41 -16.78
C SER A 64 21.99 -36.39 -15.47
N GLY A 65 21.28 -36.68 -14.37
CA GLY A 65 21.86 -36.76 -13.03
C GLY A 65 21.95 -35.40 -12.32
N ASN A 66 21.36 -34.32 -12.85
CA ASN A 66 21.27 -33.05 -12.13
C ASN A 66 20.40 -33.15 -10.87
N MET A 67 19.44 -34.08 -10.80
CA MET A 67 18.63 -34.26 -9.59
C MET A 67 19.46 -34.52 -8.33
N GLY A 68 20.57 -35.26 -8.46
CA GLY A 68 21.50 -35.50 -7.35
C GLY A 68 22.30 -34.27 -6.91
N LYS A 69 22.26 -33.16 -7.66
CA LYS A 69 22.99 -31.91 -7.34
C LYS A 69 22.18 -30.96 -6.47
N PHE A 70 20.89 -31.23 -6.26
CA PHE A 70 20.03 -30.40 -5.42
C PHE A 70 20.17 -30.77 -3.95
N HIS A 71 20.52 -29.77 -3.15
CA HIS A 71 20.50 -29.86 -1.68
C HIS A 71 19.22 -29.27 -1.07
N PHE A 72 18.35 -28.71 -1.91
CA PHE A 72 17.03 -28.20 -1.56
C PHE A 72 16.06 -28.41 -2.72
N ASN A 73 14.77 -28.54 -2.42
CA ASN A 73 13.74 -28.65 -3.46
C ASN A 73 13.43 -27.28 -4.09
N PRO A 74 13.55 -27.13 -5.43
CA PRO A 74 13.26 -25.87 -6.10
C PRO A 74 11.75 -25.60 -6.28
N PHE A 75 10.92 -26.61 -6.10
CA PHE A 75 9.45 -26.59 -6.16
C PHE A 75 8.88 -27.59 -5.14
N SER A 76 7.57 -27.60 -4.92
CA SER A 76 6.92 -28.52 -3.97
C SER A 76 7.13 -29.98 -4.35
N LEU A 77 7.47 -30.80 -3.36
CA LEU A 77 7.62 -32.25 -3.51
C LEU A 77 6.50 -32.98 -2.75
N ASN A 78 6.29 -34.23 -3.14
CA ASN A 78 5.48 -35.23 -2.44
C ASN A 78 6.23 -36.56 -2.30
N SER A 79 5.70 -37.50 -1.53
CA SER A 79 6.26 -38.83 -1.26
C SER A 79 6.74 -39.58 -2.51
N LYS A 80 6.00 -39.50 -3.62
CA LYS A 80 6.36 -40.16 -4.89
C LYS A 80 7.56 -39.52 -5.57
N THR A 81 7.76 -38.23 -5.33
CA THR A 81 8.76 -37.41 -6.05
C THR A 81 10.03 -37.15 -5.26
N LEU A 82 9.99 -37.31 -3.94
CA LEU A 82 11.15 -37.09 -3.07
C LEU A 82 12.32 -38.01 -3.43
N GLY A 83 12.04 -39.25 -3.86
CA GLY A 83 13.04 -40.23 -4.25
C GLY A 83 13.91 -39.81 -5.44
N TYR A 84 13.43 -38.88 -6.28
CA TYR A 84 14.22 -38.33 -7.38
C TYR A 84 15.39 -37.46 -6.91
N PHE A 85 15.31 -36.90 -5.70
CA PHE A 85 16.28 -35.96 -5.16
C PHE A 85 16.99 -36.54 -3.93
N PRO A 86 17.98 -37.42 -4.13
CA PRO A 86 18.58 -38.20 -3.05
C PRO A 86 19.28 -37.33 -2.00
N ASN A 87 19.87 -36.21 -2.43
CA ASN A 87 20.76 -35.37 -1.61
C ASN A 87 20.08 -34.12 -1.01
N ILE A 88 18.73 -34.05 -1.00
CA ILE A 88 18.03 -32.94 -0.34
C ILE A 88 18.24 -33.02 1.17
N GLU A 89 18.81 -31.94 1.70
CA GLU A 89 19.06 -31.70 3.13
C GLU A 89 18.19 -30.56 3.67
N THR A 90 17.85 -29.57 2.84
CA THR A 90 16.95 -28.47 3.19
C THR A 90 15.59 -28.65 2.51
N LEU A 91 14.52 -28.82 3.29
CA LEU A 91 13.16 -28.83 2.76
C LEU A 91 12.61 -27.40 2.73
N HIS A 92 12.24 -26.93 1.55
CA HIS A 92 11.48 -25.71 1.35
C HIS A 92 9.98 -26.07 1.27
N LEU A 93 9.20 -25.47 2.15
CA LEU A 93 7.73 -25.50 2.10
C LEU A 93 7.28 -24.17 1.52
N TRP A 94 6.86 -24.19 0.27
CA TRP A 94 6.43 -23.04 -0.51
C TRP A 94 4.98 -22.67 -0.22
N ASN A 95 4.13 -23.67 0.07
CA ASN A 95 2.70 -23.50 0.32
C ASN A 95 2.23 -24.29 1.55
N LYS A 96 1.12 -23.86 2.17
CA LYS A 96 0.52 -24.53 3.36
C LYS A 96 0.12 -25.98 3.11
N LYS A 97 -0.13 -26.36 1.85
CA LYS A 97 -0.55 -27.71 1.43
C LYS A 97 0.62 -28.62 1.04
N ASP A 98 1.85 -28.15 1.14
CA ASP A 98 3.02 -28.95 0.80
C ASP A 98 3.17 -30.13 1.78
N GLU A 99 3.67 -31.25 1.27
CA GLU A 99 3.91 -32.43 2.10
C GLU A 99 5.12 -32.19 3.02
N ASN A 100 4.93 -32.43 4.32
CA ASN A 100 5.96 -32.19 5.33
C ASN A 100 6.89 -33.40 5.55
N PHE A 101 6.57 -34.56 4.95
CA PHE A 101 7.32 -35.81 5.08
C PHE A 101 7.55 -36.24 6.55
N GLY A 102 6.52 -36.03 7.38
CA GLY A 102 6.58 -36.32 8.83
C GLY A 102 7.35 -35.28 9.66
N ASN A 103 7.65 -34.10 9.10
CA ASN A 103 8.27 -32.98 9.82
C ASN A 103 7.25 -31.87 10.15
N GLU A 104 5.99 -32.23 10.36
CA GLU A 104 4.90 -31.30 10.68
C GLU A 104 5.20 -30.45 11.90
N PHE A 105 4.74 -29.20 11.90
CA PHE A 105 4.98 -28.23 12.96
C PHE A 105 3.66 -27.79 13.60
N MET A 106 3.69 -27.44 14.88
CA MET A 106 2.47 -27.14 15.66
C MET A 106 1.84 -25.83 15.17
N THR A 107 0.68 -25.91 14.51
CA THR A 107 -0.08 -24.76 14.00
C THR A 107 -1.16 -24.29 14.97
N ASN A 108 -1.63 -23.05 14.81
CA ASN A 108 -2.68 -22.44 15.67
C ASN A 108 -4.10 -22.95 15.37
N THR A 109 -4.34 -23.61 14.25
CA THR A 109 -5.65 -24.17 13.94
C THR A 109 -5.89 -25.40 14.81
N GLU A 110 -7.05 -25.42 15.50
CA GLU A 110 -7.56 -26.60 16.20
C GLU A 110 -7.38 -27.82 15.30
N GLU A 111 -6.56 -28.76 15.75
CA GLU A 111 -6.36 -30.02 15.05
C GLU A 111 -7.70 -30.75 15.11
N ASN A 112 -8.34 -30.97 13.96
CA ASN A 112 -9.26 -32.09 13.84
C ASN A 112 -8.41 -33.35 14.08
N GLU A 113 -8.54 -33.91 15.27
CA GLU A 113 -8.07 -35.25 15.62
C GLU A 113 -8.78 -36.26 14.73
N ASP A 114 -8.27 -36.43 13.51
CA ASP A 114 -8.49 -37.64 12.76
C ASP A 114 -7.35 -37.79 11.75
N ASN A 115 -6.46 -38.73 12.03
CA ASN A 115 -6.10 -39.74 11.04
C ASN A 115 -5.27 -40.85 11.68
N GLY A 116 -5.79 -42.07 11.53
CA GLY A 116 -5.12 -43.31 11.87
C GLY A 116 -3.80 -43.51 11.12
N ASP A 117 -3.06 -44.52 11.58
CA ASP A 117 -1.75 -44.95 11.13
C ASP A 117 -1.60 -45.02 9.59
N ILE A 118 -1.31 -43.89 8.97
CA ILE A 118 -0.72 -43.83 7.64
C ILE A 118 0.79 -43.93 7.86
N THR A 119 1.41 -44.94 7.26
CA THR A 119 2.87 -45.12 7.25
C THR A 119 3.50 -43.97 6.46
N ILE A 120 3.71 -42.83 7.13
CA ILE A 120 4.35 -41.65 6.54
C ILE A 120 5.84 -41.95 6.38
N LEU A 121 6.36 -41.78 5.17
CA LEU A 121 7.79 -41.75 4.88
C LEU A 121 8.46 -40.65 5.73
N LYS A 122 9.06 -41.04 6.85
CA LYS A 122 9.72 -40.12 7.77
C LYS A 122 11.14 -39.82 7.29
N LYS A 123 11.29 -38.78 6.47
CA LYS A 123 12.62 -38.23 6.12
C LYS A 123 12.94 -37.08 7.05
N LYS A 124 14.03 -37.17 7.82
CA LYS A 124 14.56 -36.04 8.58
C LYS A 124 15.38 -35.14 7.67
N PHE A 125 15.03 -33.87 7.60
CA PHE A 125 15.83 -32.85 6.92
C PHE A 125 16.77 -32.17 7.91
N PHE A 126 17.92 -31.69 7.45
CA PHE A 126 18.85 -30.89 8.25
C PHE A 126 18.21 -29.55 8.64
N ARG A 127 17.46 -28.95 7.70
CA ARG A 127 16.76 -27.68 7.90
C ARG A 127 15.45 -27.67 7.13
N ILE A 128 14.44 -27.01 7.68
CA ILE A 128 13.16 -26.75 7.01
C ILE A 128 12.99 -25.24 6.89
N ILE A 129 12.59 -24.76 5.73
CA ILE A 129 12.32 -23.34 5.47
C ILE A 129 10.88 -23.19 5.02
N VAL A 130 10.09 -22.46 5.80
CA VAL A 130 8.68 -22.16 5.54
C VAL A 130 8.57 -20.79 4.89
N TRP A 131 8.03 -20.75 3.67
CA TRP A 131 7.90 -19.52 2.87
C TRP A 131 6.49 -18.92 2.87
N PHE A 132 5.47 -19.67 3.24
CA PHE A 132 4.13 -19.09 3.43
C PHE A 132 4.02 -18.39 4.78
N SER A 133 3.06 -17.49 4.91
CA SER A 133 2.84 -16.73 6.14
C SER A 133 2.35 -17.63 7.27
N VAL A 134 2.91 -17.45 8.47
CA VAL A 134 2.44 -18.06 9.73
C VAL A 134 2.31 -16.98 10.80
N ASP A 135 1.43 -17.20 11.78
CA ASP A 135 1.34 -16.36 12.97
C ASP A 135 2.57 -16.54 13.88
N PHE A 136 2.82 -15.58 14.78
CA PHE A 136 3.97 -15.64 15.68
C PHE A 136 3.86 -16.77 16.71
N GLY A 137 2.66 -17.07 17.22
CA GLY A 137 2.43 -18.20 18.13
C GLY A 137 2.91 -19.54 17.57
N THR A 138 2.76 -19.77 16.28
CA THR A 138 3.30 -20.92 15.55
C THR A 138 4.83 -20.93 15.55
N VAL A 139 5.47 -19.77 15.39
CA VAL A 139 6.94 -19.67 15.49
C VAL A 139 7.43 -20.00 16.90
N ASP A 140 6.80 -19.40 17.92
CA ASP A 140 7.19 -19.60 19.34
C ASP A 140 7.04 -21.06 19.77
N ARG A 141 5.97 -21.76 19.36
CA ARG A 141 5.79 -23.20 19.63
C ARG A 141 6.86 -24.09 18.99
N ASN A 142 7.48 -23.64 17.89
CA ASN A 142 8.42 -24.44 17.11
C ASN A 142 9.87 -23.95 17.23
N LYS A 143 10.19 -23.04 18.16
CA LYS A 143 11.51 -22.40 18.31
C LYS A 143 12.69 -23.34 18.58
N SER A 144 12.43 -24.53 19.16
CA SER A 144 13.44 -25.54 19.44
C SER A 144 13.69 -26.50 18.27
N ARG A 145 12.97 -26.32 17.15
CA ARG A 145 13.04 -27.19 15.97
C ARG A 145 13.94 -26.56 14.91
N ASN A 146 14.41 -27.36 13.97
CA ASN A 146 15.25 -26.93 12.84
C ASN A 146 14.43 -26.26 11.72
N ILE A 147 13.49 -25.39 12.08
CA ILE A 147 12.54 -24.74 11.18
C ILE A 147 12.82 -23.24 11.16
N GLN A 148 12.94 -22.70 9.95
CA GLN A 148 13.07 -21.27 9.72
C GLN A 148 11.80 -20.76 9.02
N PHE A 149 11.09 -19.85 9.67
CA PHE A 149 9.95 -19.16 9.08
C PHE A 149 10.44 -17.86 8.42
N LYS A 150 10.07 -17.67 7.15
CA LYS A 150 10.47 -16.47 6.39
C LYS A 150 9.47 -15.33 6.51
N ASN A 151 8.20 -15.67 6.69
CA ASN A 151 7.07 -14.75 6.71
C ASN A 151 6.29 -14.97 8.00
N VAL A 152 6.44 -14.07 8.96
CA VAL A 152 5.86 -14.17 10.30
C VAL A 152 4.95 -12.98 10.54
N THR A 153 3.68 -13.25 10.84
CA THR A 153 2.66 -12.23 11.08
C THR A 153 2.37 -12.13 12.57
N TYR A 154 2.38 -10.92 13.13
CA TYR A 154 1.90 -10.67 14.48
C TYR A 154 0.41 -10.33 14.40
N THR A 155 -0.42 -11.19 14.98
CA THR A 155 -1.88 -11.11 14.92
C THR A 155 -2.46 -10.53 16.21
N GLU A 156 -3.75 -10.20 16.21
CA GLU A 156 -4.46 -9.82 17.44
C GLU A 156 -4.38 -10.91 18.53
N ASN A 157 -4.47 -12.18 18.14
CA ASN A 157 -4.30 -13.31 19.06
C ASN A 157 -2.89 -13.34 19.67
N ASP A 158 -1.86 -13.01 18.88
CA ASP A 158 -0.51 -12.87 19.39
C ASP A 158 -0.41 -11.68 20.35
N ARG A 159 -1.00 -10.51 20.02
CA ARG A 159 -1.07 -9.37 20.94
C ARG A 159 -1.76 -9.73 22.25
N ASN A 160 -2.88 -10.44 22.21
CA ASN A 160 -3.62 -10.86 23.40
C ASN A 160 -2.79 -11.79 24.30
N LYS A 161 -1.89 -12.58 23.72
CA LYS A 161 -1.05 -13.54 24.45
C LYS A 161 0.31 -12.97 24.90
N TYR A 162 0.96 -12.18 24.05
CA TYR A 162 2.34 -11.71 24.22
C TYR A 162 2.42 -10.19 24.50
N GLY A 163 1.29 -9.48 24.46
CA GLY A 163 1.19 -8.05 24.73
C GLY A 163 1.60 -7.17 23.55
N TYR A 164 2.09 -5.96 23.86
CA TYR A 164 2.47 -4.95 22.86
C TYR A 164 3.92 -5.06 22.36
N ILE A 165 4.69 -6.03 22.83
CA ILE A 165 6.08 -6.23 22.40
C ILE A 165 6.08 -7.11 21.14
N ILE A 166 6.28 -6.49 19.98
CA ILE A 166 6.36 -7.19 18.70
C ILE A 166 7.74 -7.86 18.56
N PRO A 167 7.83 -9.20 18.43
CA PRO A 167 9.11 -9.91 18.35
C PRO A 167 9.92 -9.59 17.08
N LEU A 168 11.25 -9.62 17.16
CA LEU A 168 12.15 -9.31 16.04
C LEU A 168 12.01 -10.26 14.82
N SER A 169 11.45 -11.45 15.01
CA SER A 169 11.19 -12.39 13.91
C SER A 169 9.98 -12.02 13.07
N VAL A 170 9.13 -11.10 13.53
CA VAL A 170 7.91 -10.65 12.83
C VAL A 170 8.27 -9.85 11.59
N THR A 171 7.61 -10.15 10.47
CA THR A 171 7.78 -9.46 9.19
C THR A 171 6.51 -8.73 8.74
N PHE A 172 5.34 -9.06 9.30
CA PHE A 172 4.06 -8.43 9.02
C PHE A 172 3.30 -8.18 10.32
N ILE A 173 2.59 -7.06 10.42
CA ILE A 173 1.58 -6.86 11.47
C ILE A 173 0.22 -6.98 10.80
N ASP A 174 -0.64 -7.85 11.34
CA ASP A 174 -1.94 -8.16 10.74
C ASP A 174 -2.91 -6.97 10.80
N GLY A 175 -3.95 -7.03 9.98
CA GLY A 175 -5.06 -6.09 10.08
C GLY A 175 -5.75 -6.18 11.43
N ASN A 176 -6.22 -5.04 11.95
CA ASN A 176 -6.87 -4.91 13.27
C ASN A 176 -6.01 -5.37 14.47
N CYS A 177 -4.69 -5.60 14.29
CA CYS A 177 -3.86 -6.21 15.33
C CYS A 177 -3.90 -5.45 16.67
N PHE A 178 -3.95 -4.12 16.64
CA PHE A 178 -4.08 -3.22 17.80
C PHE A 178 -5.36 -2.37 17.74
N ASP A 179 -6.38 -2.81 17.00
CA ASP A 179 -7.67 -2.11 16.93
C ASP A 179 -8.25 -1.90 18.34
N GLY A 180 -8.72 -0.68 18.59
CA GLY A 180 -9.37 -0.28 19.84
C GLY A 180 -8.44 -0.29 21.06
N CYS A 181 -7.12 -0.38 20.90
CA CYS A 181 -6.16 -0.33 22.00
C CYS A 181 -6.04 1.11 22.57
N SER A 182 -7.12 1.62 23.16
CA SER A 182 -7.26 3.03 23.57
C SER A 182 -6.26 3.49 24.62
N SER A 183 -5.65 2.58 25.38
CA SER A 183 -4.61 2.87 26.37
C SER A 183 -3.17 2.76 25.83
N LEU A 184 -2.99 2.35 24.56
CA LEU A 184 -1.67 2.25 23.95
C LEU A 184 -1.09 3.64 23.71
N THR A 185 0.01 3.98 24.39
CA THR A 185 0.65 5.30 24.27
C THR A 185 1.81 5.32 23.27
N SER A 186 2.47 4.18 23.10
CA SER A 186 3.55 3.94 22.13
C SER A 186 3.71 2.45 21.84
N VAL A 187 4.27 2.14 20.68
CA VAL A 187 4.59 0.77 20.24
C VAL A 187 5.87 0.78 19.41
N THR A 188 6.77 -0.16 19.69
CA THR A 188 8.01 -0.32 18.93
C THR A 188 7.80 -1.34 17.83
N ILE A 189 7.85 -0.89 16.58
CA ILE A 189 7.78 -1.77 15.41
C ILE A 189 9.20 -2.22 15.03
N PRO A 190 9.50 -3.54 14.99
CA PRO A 190 10.81 -4.05 14.58
C PRO A 190 11.20 -3.70 13.14
N SER A 191 12.49 -3.53 12.88
CA SER A 191 13.01 -3.24 11.53
C SER A 191 12.82 -4.38 10.51
N SER A 192 12.50 -5.58 10.97
CA SER A 192 12.11 -6.73 10.14
C SER A 192 10.71 -6.61 9.56
N VAL A 193 9.86 -5.73 10.10
CA VAL A 193 8.49 -5.51 9.59
C VAL A 193 8.53 -4.79 8.24
N THR A 194 7.81 -5.35 7.28
CA THR A 194 7.74 -4.86 5.90
C THR A 194 6.35 -4.36 5.50
N SER A 195 5.30 -4.71 6.27
CA SER A 195 3.92 -4.28 6.05
C SER A 195 3.17 -4.16 7.37
N ILE A 196 2.28 -3.18 7.44
CA ILE A 196 1.30 -2.98 8.52
C ILE A 196 -0.10 -3.06 7.90
N GLY A 197 -0.95 -3.94 8.42
CA GLY A 197 -2.27 -4.23 7.86
C GLY A 197 -3.33 -3.14 8.10
N ASP A 198 -4.49 -3.34 7.48
CA ASP A 198 -5.64 -2.42 7.56
C ASP A 198 -6.14 -2.28 9.00
N ASN A 199 -6.55 -1.08 9.39
CA ASN A 199 -7.06 -0.74 10.73
C ASN A 199 -6.15 -1.17 11.89
N CYS A 200 -4.85 -1.41 11.63
CA CYS A 200 -3.95 -2.00 12.62
C CYS A 200 -3.92 -1.25 13.95
N PHE A 201 -3.99 0.08 13.94
CA PHE A 201 -4.06 0.94 15.13
C PHE A 201 -5.35 1.78 15.17
N PHE A 202 -6.43 1.32 14.53
CA PHE A 202 -7.72 2.02 14.55
C PHE A 202 -8.15 2.29 16.00
N GLY A 203 -8.58 3.51 16.31
CA GLY A 203 -9.08 3.88 17.65
C GLY A 203 -8.05 3.77 18.78
N CYS A 204 -6.74 3.76 18.47
CA CYS A 204 -5.68 3.88 19.47
C CYS A 204 -5.58 5.33 19.99
N ASN A 205 -6.62 5.81 20.66
CA ASN A 205 -6.82 7.22 21.00
C ASN A 205 -5.69 7.85 21.83
N SER A 206 -4.94 7.05 22.62
CA SER A 206 -3.80 7.53 23.43
C SER A 206 -2.44 7.44 22.73
N LEU A 207 -2.38 6.90 21.50
CA LEU A 207 -1.13 6.69 20.77
C LEU A 207 -0.57 8.06 20.35
N SER A 208 0.42 8.53 21.09
CA SER A 208 0.96 9.89 20.94
C SER A 208 2.11 9.98 19.93
N SER A 209 2.80 8.86 19.72
CA SER A 209 3.94 8.74 18.81
C SER A 209 4.04 7.33 18.26
N ILE A 210 4.49 7.24 17.00
CA ILE A 210 4.87 5.98 16.39
C ILE A 210 6.05 6.17 15.45
N THR A 211 6.99 5.21 15.49
CA THR A 211 8.10 5.15 14.54
C THR A 211 7.84 4.02 13.55
N ILE A 212 7.57 4.38 12.29
CA ILE A 212 7.40 3.41 11.20
C ILE A 212 8.78 3.06 10.64
N PRO A 213 9.22 1.78 10.66
CA PRO A 213 10.58 1.42 10.24
C PRO A 213 10.83 1.66 8.74
N PRO A 214 12.09 1.94 8.33
CA PRO A 214 12.44 2.17 6.93
C PRO A 214 12.12 1.02 5.96
N CYS A 215 12.04 -0.21 6.48
CA CYS A 215 11.75 -1.42 5.69
C CYS A 215 10.26 -1.60 5.39
N VAL A 216 9.37 -0.81 6.01
CA VAL A 216 7.94 -0.83 5.70
C VAL A 216 7.71 -0.30 4.29
N THR A 217 6.99 -1.09 3.50
CA THR A 217 6.67 -0.79 2.10
C THR A 217 5.18 -0.55 1.87
N SER A 218 4.33 -0.95 2.83
CA SER A 218 2.88 -0.82 2.76
C SER A 218 2.29 -0.49 4.14
N ILE A 219 1.36 0.46 4.17
CA ILE A 219 0.54 0.83 5.32
C ILE A 219 -0.91 0.68 4.85
N GLY A 220 -1.68 -0.16 5.54
CA GLY A 220 -3.06 -0.48 5.18
C GLY A 220 -4.04 0.66 5.36
N ASP A 221 -5.25 0.46 4.83
CA ASP A 221 -6.36 1.40 4.95
C ASP A 221 -6.77 1.55 6.42
N GLY A 222 -7.08 2.77 6.87
CA GLY A 222 -7.51 3.06 8.24
C GLY A 222 -6.46 2.78 9.32
N CYS A 223 -5.20 2.51 8.95
CA CYS A 223 -4.17 1.99 9.87
C CYS A 223 -4.00 2.82 11.14
N PHE A 224 -4.13 4.15 11.09
CA PHE A 224 -4.06 5.06 12.24
C PHE A 224 -5.35 5.89 12.40
N CYS A 225 -6.46 5.44 11.82
CA CYS A 225 -7.74 6.15 11.93
C CYS A 225 -8.14 6.28 13.41
N GLU A 226 -8.66 7.44 13.79
CA GLU A 226 -9.04 7.82 15.15
C GLU A 226 -7.88 7.73 16.18
N CYS A 227 -6.60 7.75 15.75
CA CYS A 227 -5.46 7.95 16.65
C CYS A 227 -5.38 9.40 17.13
N SER A 228 -6.38 9.84 17.91
CA SER A 228 -6.61 11.26 18.23
C SER A 228 -5.46 11.97 18.95
N SER A 229 -4.58 11.23 19.66
CA SER A 229 -3.40 11.80 20.33
C SER A 229 -2.12 11.83 19.45
N LEU A 230 -2.14 11.24 18.25
CA LEU A 230 -0.96 11.14 17.41
C LEU A 230 -0.55 12.53 16.93
N SER A 231 0.61 12.99 17.41
CA SER A 231 1.04 14.38 17.23
C SER A 231 1.87 14.63 15.96
N SER A 232 2.60 13.61 15.52
CA SER A 232 3.43 13.64 14.32
C SER A 232 3.63 12.23 13.76
N VAL A 233 3.84 12.15 12.44
CA VAL A 233 4.19 10.88 11.78
C VAL A 233 5.20 11.13 10.66
N THR A 234 6.13 10.19 10.50
CA THR A 234 7.06 10.14 9.36
C THR A 234 6.77 8.89 8.54
N ILE A 235 6.39 9.08 7.28
CA ILE A 235 6.19 8.01 6.31
C ILE A 235 7.56 7.63 5.75
N PRO A 236 7.99 6.36 5.81
CA PRO A 236 9.32 5.97 5.38
C PRO A 236 9.47 5.93 3.85
N LEU A 237 10.72 5.94 3.37
CA LEU A 237 11.05 5.90 1.93
C LEU A 237 10.56 4.62 1.23
N GLY A 238 10.35 3.52 1.95
CA GLY A 238 9.86 2.27 1.37
C GLY A 238 8.39 2.33 0.93
N VAL A 239 7.60 3.25 1.51
CA VAL A 239 6.16 3.35 1.25
C VAL A 239 5.90 4.05 -0.07
N THR A 240 5.10 3.42 -0.92
CA THR A 240 4.74 3.93 -2.25
C THR A 240 3.29 4.45 -2.33
N SER A 241 2.45 4.10 -1.37
CA SER A 241 1.07 4.57 -1.26
C SER A 241 0.65 4.63 0.20
N ILE A 242 -0.21 5.60 0.53
CA ILE A 242 -0.88 5.69 1.85
C ILE A 242 -2.35 5.34 1.62
N GLY A 243 -2.88 4.40 2.42
CA GLY A 243 -4.23 3.87 2.27
C GLY A 243 -5.35 4.87 2.55
N ASP A 244 -6.58 4.48 2.19
CA ASP A 244 -7.80 5.23 2.50
C ASP A 244 -7.94 5.37 4.02
N TYR A 245 -8.41 6.52 4.51
CA TYR A 245 -8.62 6.82 5.94
C TYR A 245 -7.39 6.66 6.84
N CYS A 246 -6.18 6.51 6.30
CA CYS A 246 -5.03 6.06 7.08
C CYS A 246 -4.75 6.91 8.34
N PHE A 247 -5.01 8.22 8.30
CA PHE A 247 -4.88 9.15 9.43
C PHE A 247 -6.18 9.95 9.66
N ASP A 248 -7.33 9.45 9.22
CA ASP A 248 -8.62 10.10 9.49
C ASP A 248 -8.83 10.24 11.01
N GLY A 249 -9.32 11.39 11.47
CA GLY A 249 -9.55 11.65 12.89
C GLY A 249 -8.30 11.75 13.77
N CYS A 250 -7.08 11.83 13.19
CA CYS A 250 -5.85 12.13 13.94
C CYS A 250 -5.82 13.61 14.37
N SER A 251 -6.73 13.98 15.27
CA SER A 251 -7.06 15.37 15.61
C SER A 251 -5.91 16.16 16.24
N SER A 252 -4.94 15.50 16.88
CA SER A 252 -3.71 16.15 17.42
C SER A 252 -2.56 16.23 16.42
N LEU A 253 -2.71 15.73 15.19
CA LEU A 253 -1.63 15.65 14.21
C LEU A 253 -1.26 17.04 13.71
N THR A 254 -0.08 17.53 14.12
CA THR A 254 0.40 18.88 13.77
C THR A 254 1.35 18.88 12.58
N SER A 255 2.00 17.75 12.30
CA SER A 255 2.98 17.61 11.24
C SER A 255 3.03 16.20 10.66
N VAL A 256 3.15 16.14 9.33
CA VAL A 256 3.28 14.88 8.58
C VAL A 256 4.46 15.02 7.64
N ASN A 257 5.43 14.12 7.75
CA ASN A 257 6.52 14.01 6.78
C ASN A 257 6.22 12.87 5.81
N ILE A 258 5.80 13.23 4.60
CA ILE A 258 5.50 12.28 3.52
C ILE A 258 6.74 12.07 2.66
N SER A 259 7.15 10.81 2.46
CA SER A 259 8.36 10.50 1.69
C SER A 259 8.21 10.80 0.20
N SER A 260 9.31 11.11 -0.47
CA SER A 260 9.37 11.39 -1.91
C SER A 260 9.13 10.18 -2.83
N ASN A 261 8.85 9.00 -2.25
CA ASN A 261 8.50 7.80 -3.00
C ASN A 261 6.99 7.55 -3.05
N VAL A 262 6.20 8.24 -2.22
CA VAL A 262 4.74 8.12 -2.21
C VAL A 262 4.17 8.61 -3.54
N LYS A 263 3.38 7.76 -4.20
CA LYS A 263 2.76 8.01 -5.50
C LYS A 263 1.28 8.39 -5.39
N SER A 264 0.61 7.93 -4.34
CA SER A 264 -0.80 8.18 -4.10
C SER A 264 -1.11 8.29 -2.60
N ILE A 265 -2.10 9.11 -2.27
CA ILE A 265 -2.66 9.27 -0.93
C ILE A 265 -4.15 8.93 -1.02
N GLY A 266 -4.64 8.05 -0.16
CA GLY A 266 -6.01 7.54 -0.20
C GLY A 266 -7.10 8.57 0.12
N ARG A 267 -8.34 8.17 -0.11
CA ARG A 267 -9.54 8.92 0.23
C ARG A 267 -9.62 9.16 1.75
N CYS A 268 -10.06 10.35 2.18
CA CYS A 268 -10.15 10.73 3.59
C CYS A 268 -8.84 10.56 4.40
N CYS A 269 -7.68 10.45 3.76
CA CYS A 269 -6.45 10.03 4.44
C CYS A 269 -6.06 10.93 5.63
N PHE A 270 -6.27 12.24 5.55
CA PHE A 270 -6.03 13.20 6.62
C PHE A 270 -7.31 13.96 6.98
N CYS A 271 -8.48 13.37 6.73
CA CYS A 271 -9.75 13.94 7.12
C CYS A 271 -9.77 14.14 8.65
N LYS A 272 -10.39 15.22 9.14
CA LYS A 272 -10.49 15.57 10.58
C LYS A 272 -9.15 15.66 11.31
N CYS A 273 -8.04 15.90 10.60
CA CYS A 273 -6.77 16.30 11.20
C CYS A 273 -6.80 17.77 11.62
N ILE A 274 -7.66 18.11 12.58
CA ILE A 274 -8.01 19.51 12.92
C ILE A 274 -6.82 20.37 13.36
N SER A 275 -5.73 19.77 13.87
CA SER A 275 -4.52 20.47 14.30
C SER A 275 -3.44 20.60 13.20
N LEU A 276 -3.66 20.02 12.01
CA LEU A 276 -2.69 20.02 10.93
C LEU A 276 -2.61 21.41 10.32
N SER A 277 -1.54 22.16 10.61
CA SER A 277 -1.42 23.57 10.22
C SER A 277 -0.83 23.78 8.82
N SER A 278 -0.03 22.83 8.35
CA SER A 278 0.59 22.82 7.03
C SER A 278 0.89 21.39 6.59
N VAL A 279 0.85 21.16 5.28
CA VAL A 279 1.25 19.88 4.67
C VAL A 279 2.03 20.15 3.37
N THR A 280 3.17 19.48 3.23
CA THR A 280 3.93 19.46 1.98
C THR A 280 3.66 18.12 1.29
N ILE A 281 2.87 18.15 0.23
CA ILE A 281 2.60 16.96 -0.59
C ILE A 281 3.79 16.79 -1.56
N PRO A 282 4.50 15.64 -1.55
CA PRO A 282 5.67 15.44 -2.39
C PRO A 282 5.35 15.49 -3.89
N SER A 283 6.31 15.95 -4.71
CA SER A 283 6.20 16.00 -6.17
C SER A 283 6.08 14.64 -6.85
N SER A 284 6.24 13.55 -6.10
CA SER A 284 6.03 12.18 -6.57
C SER A 284 4.56 11.76 -6.58
N VAL A 285 3.69 12.49 -5.88
CA VAL A 285 2.25 12.21 -5.75
C VAL A 285 1.54 12.65 -7.03
N ASN A 286 0.87 11.71 -7.70
CA ASN A 286 0.13 12.00 -8.94
C ASN A 286 -1.36 12.24 -8.70
N SER A 287 -1.88 11.74 -7.58
CA SER A 287 -3.27 11.86 -7.17
C SER A 287 -3.41 11.70 -5.67
N PHE A 288 -4.40 12.37 -5.09
CA PHE A 288 -4.90 12.10 -3.75
C PHE A 288 -6.42 11.96 -3.81
N GLY A 289 -6.99 11.11 -2.94
CA GLY A 289 -8.41 10.75 -2.99
C GLY A 289 -9.34 11.86 -2.49
N ASP A 290 -10.64 11.63 -2.68
CA ASP A 290 -11.69 12.55 -2.22
C ASP A 290 -11.59 12.77 -0.70
N TYR A 291 -11.97 13.97 -0.24
CA TYR A 291 -11.99 14.36 1.17
C TYR A 291 -10.63 14.22 1.88
N CYS A 292 -9.51 14.15 1.15
CA CYS A 292 -8.19 13.84 1.74
C CYS A 292 -7.79 14.76 2.89
N PHE A 293 -8.14 16.05 2.85
CA PHE A 293 -7.88 17.04 3.90
C PHE A 293 -9.19 17.69 4.41
N CYS A 294 -10.33 17.02 4.25
CA CYS A 294 -11.63 17.51 4.75
C CYS A 294 -11.56 17.77 6.26
N GLU A 295 -12.17 18.84 6.74
CA GLU A 295 -12.18 19.26 8.15
C GLU A 295 -10.78 19.49 8.77
N CYS A 296 -9.73 19.72 7.96
CA CYS A 296 -8.43 20.19 8.46
C CYS A 296 -8.50 21.68 8.85
N SER A 297 -9.27 22.01 9.89
CA SER A 297 -9.65 23.39 10.21
C SER A 297 -8.47 24.33 10.53
N SER A 298 -7.33 23.82 10.99
CA SER A 298 -6.10 24.61 11.21
C SER A 298 -5.20 24.76 9.97
N LEU A 299 -5.52 24.08 8.85
CA LEU A 299 -4.67 24.05 7.66
C LEU A 299 -4.64 25.44 7.02
N SER A 300 -3.53 26.15 7.22
CA SER A 300 -3.37 27.54 6.77
C SER A 300 -2.70 27.66 5.41
N SER A 301 -1.94 26.63 5.01
CA SER A 301 -1.21 26.56 3.75
C SER A 301 -1.08 25.12 3.26
N VAL A 302 -1.26 24.94 1.96
CA VAL A 302 -1.03 23.67 1.26
C VAL A 302 -0.25 23.94 -0.03
N THR A 303 0.76 23.11 -0.28
CA THR A 303 1.45 23.08 -1.58
C THR A 303 1.00 21.85 -2.35
N ILE A 304 0.19 22.06 -3.40
CA ILE A 304 -0.26 20.99 -4.30
C ILE A 304 0.82 20.79 -5.38
N PRO A 305 1.30 19.56 -5.62
CA PRO A 305 2.38 19.32 -6.56
C PRO A 305 1.91 19.44 -8.01
N SER A 306 2.81 19.86 -8.90
CA SER A 306 2.52 20.05 -10.34
C SER A 306 2.16 18.78 -11.11
N THR A 307 2.41 17.60 -10.50
CA THR A 307 2.06 16.28 -11.02
C THR A 307 0.59 15.93 -10.86
N VAL A 308 -0.16 16.66 -10.02
CA VAL A 308 -1.58 16.42 -9.80
C VAL A 308 -2.39 16.95 -10.98
N THR A 309 -3.29 16.10 -11.48
CA THR A 309 -4.12 16.38 -12.68
C THR A 309 -5.58 16.66 -12.37
N SER A 310 -6.03 16.32 -11.16
CA SER A 310 -7.37 16.56 -10.63
C SER A 310 -7.33 16.74 -9.12
N ILE A 311 -8.20 17.59 -8.58
CA ILE A 311 -8.45 17.70 -7.14
C ILE A 311 -9.83 17.12 -6.88
N GLY A 312 -9.89 16.05 -6.07
CA GLY A 312 -11.09 15.27 -5.81
C GLY A 312 -12.14 16.00 -4.98
N ASP A 313 -13.30 15.37 -4.85
CA ASP A 313 -14.46 15.95 -4.17
C ASP A 313 -14.15 16.21 -2.69
N GLY A 314 -14.59 17.35 -2.17
CA GLY A 314 -14.45 17.72 -0.75
C GLY A 314 -13.03 17.79 -0.23
N CYS A 315 -12.00 17.80 -1.08
CA CYS A 315 -10.62 17.57 -0.64
C CYS A 315 -10.14 18.55 0.44
N PHE A 316 -10.57 19.82 0.39
CA PHE A 316 -10.26 20.86 1.37
C PHE A 316 -11.53 21.43 2.02
N CYS A 317 -12.64 20.69 1.96
CA CYS A 317 -13.89 21.10 2.62
C CYS A 317 -13.63 21.38 4.10
N GLU A 318 -14.20 22.46 4.63
CA GLU A 318 -14.04 22.91 6.03
C GLU A 318 -12.58 23.15 6.48
N CYS A 319 -11.66 23.44 5.53
CA CYS A 319 -10.33 23.99 5.86
C CYS A 319 -10.43 25.48 6.25
N CYS A 320 -11.05 25.76 7.40
CA CYS A 320 -11.43 27.10 7.83
C CYS A 320 -10.27 28.11 7.94
N SER A 321 -9.03 27.67 8.15
CA SER A 321 -7.84 28.53 8.23
C SER A 321 -7.14 28.76 6.88
N LEU A 322 -7.56 28.08 5.81
CA LEU A 322 -6.88 28.16 4.52
C LEU A 322 -7.12 29.53 3.89
N SER A 323 -6.09 30.38 3.88
CA SER A 323 -6.22 31.78 3.47
C SER A 323 -6.06 32.00 1.96
N SER A 324 -5.26 31.14 1.32
CA SER A 324 -5.02 31.15 -0.11
C SER A 324 -4.62 29.78 -0.63
N VAL A 325 -4.90 29.53 -1.91
CA VAL A 325 -4.48 28.31 -2.59
C VAL A 325 -4.07 28.60 -4.04
N THR A 326 -2.98 27.95 -4.48
CA THR A 326 -2.55 27.97 -5.89
C THR A 326 -2.81 26.60 -6.49
N ILE A 327 -3.71 26.56 -7.48
CA ILE A 327 -4.04 25.33 -8.19
C ILE A 327 -2.98 25.08 -9.28
N PRO A 328 -2.35 23.89 -9.34
CA PRO A 328 -1.27 23.64 -10.29
C PRO A 328 -1.73 23.61 -11.75
N LEU A 329 -0.84 24.02 -12.67
CA LEU A 329 -1.10 24.06 -14.13
C LEU A 329 -1.56 22.72 -14.73
N GLY A 330 -1.29 21.58 -14.11
CA GLY A 330 -1.73 20.26 -14.58
C GLY A 330 -3.21 19.96 -14.29
N VAL A 331 -3.86 20.70 -13.39
CA VAL A 331 -5.22 20.41 -12.92
C VAL A 331 -6.25 20.81 -13.98
N THR A 332 -7.11 19.87 -14.36
CA THR A 332 -8.13 20.07 -15.41
C THR A 332 -9.55 20.25 -14.87
N SER A 333 -9.80 19.81 -13.63
CA SER A 333 -11.08 19.91 -12.93
C SER A 333 -10.86 20.06 -11.42
N ILE A 334 -11.80 20.76 -10.78
CA ILE A 334 -11.91 20.88 -9.32
C ILE A 334 -13.25 20.25 -8.92
N GLY A 335 -13.20 19.22 -8.07
CA GLY A 335 -14.35 18.41 -7.67
C GLY A 335 -15.41 19.13 -6.84
N ASP A 336 -16.50 18.43 -6.58
CA ASP A 336 -17.64 18.95 -5.83
C ASP A 336 -17.23 19.26 -4.39
N GLY A 337 -17.64 20.41 -3.86
CA GLY A 337 -17.37 20.83 -2.48
C GLY A 337 -15.88 20.99 -2.15
N CYS A 338 -14.98 21.02 -3.13
CA CYS A 338 -13.53 20.95 -2.91
C CYS A 338 -13.00 21.98 -1.89
N PHE A 339 -13.51 23.21 -1.91
CA PHE A 339 -13.19 24.28 -0.97
C PHE A 339 -14.44 24.79 -0.22
N CYS A 340 -15.47 23.93 -0.10
CA CYS A 340 -16.68 24.29 0.64
C CYS A 340 -16.31 24.65 2.09
N GLU A 341 -16.91 25.71 2.63
CA GLU A 341 -16.69 26.20 3.99
C GLU A 341 -15.22 26.55 4.33
N CYS A 342 -14.37 26.82 3.33
CA CYS A 342 -13.07 27.47 3.55
C CYS A 342 -13.25 28.95 3.92
N SER A 343 -13.77 29.23 5.11
CA SER A 343 -14.21 30.56 5.53
C SER A 343 -13.13 31.65 5.52
N SER A 344 -11.85 31.31 5.68
CA SER A 344 -10.72 32.27 5.56
C SER A 344 -10.17 32.44 4.14
N LEU A 345 -10.66 31.67 3.16
CA LEU A 345 -10.12 31.67 1.80
C LEU A 345 -10.43 32.99 1.10
N SER A 346 -9.41 33.82 0.94
CA SER A 346 -9.53 35.17 0.39
C SER A 346 -9.03 35.28 -1.05
N SER A 347 -8.17 34.34 -1.48
CA SER A 347 -7.54 34.35 -2.80
C SER A 347 -7.32 32.92 -3.32
N VAL A 348 -7.72 32.69 -4.57
CA VAL A 348 -7.55 31.42 -5.28
C VAL A 348 -6.92 31.71 -6.63
N THR A 349 -5.78 31.09 -6.91
CA THR A 349 -5.15 31.16 -8.25
C THR A 349 -5.56 29.92 -9.04
N ILE A 350 -6.42 30.11 -10.05
CA ILE A 350 -6.95 29.04 -10.91
C ILE A 350 -6.25 29.09 -12.28
N PRO A 351 -5.62 28.01 -12.75
CA PRO A 351 -4.89 28.00 -14.01
C PRO A 351 -5.83 27.84 -15.22
N SER A 352 -5.34 28.22 -16.39
CA SER A 352 -6.05 28.09 -17.67
C SER A 352 -6.24 26.65 -18.17
N SER A 353 -5.83 25.65 -17.39
CA SER A 353 -6.07 24.24 -17.69
C SER A 353 -7.40 23.75 -17.12
N VAL A 354 -7.99 24.46 -16.16
CA VAL A 354 -9.28 24.11 -15.55
C VAL A 354 -10.41 24.39 -16.53
N ASN A 355 -11.28 23.40 -16.74
CA ASN A 355 -12.41 23.46 -17.67
C ASN A 355 -13.77 23.54 -16.97
N SER A 356 -13.84 23.21 -15.68
CA SER A 356 -15.09 23.19 -14.91
C SER A 356 -14.86 23.31 -13.41
N PHE A 357 -15.87 23.85 -12.72
CA PHE A 357 -15.99 23.78 -11.25
C PHE A 357 -17.18 22.89 -10.89
N GLY A 358 -16.98 22.00 -9.91
CA GLY A 358 -18.03 21.14 -9.37
C GLY A 358 -19.10 21.89 -8.57
N ASP A 359 -20.13 21.16 -8.16
CA ASP A 359 -21.18 21.67 -7.28
C ASP A 359 -20.57 22.04 -5.93
N TYR A 360 -21.03 23.13 -5.31
CA TYR A 360 -20.56 23.61 -4.00
C TYR A 360 -19.04 23.93 -3.89
N CYS A 361 -18.32 24.00 -5.02
CA CYS A 361 -16.84 24.03 -5.02
C CYS A 361 -16.22 25.11 -4.11
N PHE A 362 -16.79 26.31 -4.03
CA PHE A 362 -16.39 27.40 -3.14
C PHE A 362 -17.55 27.87 -2.25
N CYS A 363 -18.55 27.01 -2.01
CA CYS A 363 -19.70 27.34 -1.19
C CYS A 363 -19.25 27.77 0.21
N GLU A 364 -19.87 28.79 0.79
CA GLU A 364 -19.57 29.35 2.11
C GLU A 364 -18.11 29.80 2.31
N CYS A 365 -17.38 30.09 1.23
CA CYS A 365 -16.09 30.80 1.28
C CYS A 365 -16.31 32.29 1.59
N SER A 366 -16.72 32.60 2.82
CA SER A 366 -17.18 33.93 3.23
C SER A 366 -16.14 35.05 3.07
N SER A 367 -14.83 34.75 3.14
CA SER A 367 -13.75 35.72 2.90
C SER A 367 -13.36 35.91 1.44
N LEU A 368 -13.90 35.11 0.51
CA LEU A 368 -13.52 35.17 -0.90
C LEU A 368 -14.06 36.46 -1.52
N SER A 369 -13.18 37.44 -1.73
CA SER A 369 -13.56 38.77 -2.19
C SER A 369 -13.49 38.93 -3.71
N SER A 370 -12.68 38.11 -4.37
CA SER A 370 -12.54 38.09 -5.82
C SER A 370 -12.10 36.72 -6.30
N VAL A 371 -12.53 36.35 -7.51
CA VAL A 371 -12.10 35.14 -8.20
C VAL A 371 -11.93 35.46 -9.68
N THR A 372 -10.82 35.03 -10.27
CA THR A 372 -10.62 35.08 -11.73
C THR A 372 -10.99 33.73 -12.31
N ILE A 373 -12.10 33.67 -13.05
CA ILE A 373 -12.52 32.46 -13.76
C ILE A 373 -11.75 32.39 -15.09
N PRO A 374 -10.95 31.34 -15.34
CA PRO A 374 -10.21 31.20 -16.60
C PRO A 374 -11.14 31.12 -17.82
N SER A 375 -10.68 31.63 -18.96
CA SER A 375 -11.46 31.59 -20.22
C SER A 375 -11.70 30.18 -20.77
N THR A 376 -11.03 29.17 -20.23
CA THR A 376 -11.21 27.75 -20.55
C THR A 376 -12.38 27.11 -19.81
N VAL A 377 -12.93 27.74 -18.77
CA VAL A 377 -14.07 27.21 -18.03
C VAL A 377 -15.31 27.21 -18.92
N THR A 378 -15.97 26.05 -18.99
CA THR A 378 -17.19 25.84 -19.77
C THR A 378 -18.43 25.58 -18.92
N SER A 379 -18.26 25.17 -17.65
CA SER A 379 -19.36 24.92 -16.72
C SER A 379 -18.98 25.27 -15.28
N ILE A 380 -19.95 25.83 -14.55
CA ILE A 380 -19.86 26.14 -13.12
C ILE A 380 -21.04 25.43 -12.43
N GLY A 381 -20.77 24.62 -11.41
CA GLY A 381 -21.76 23.78 -10.72
C GLY A 381 -22.80 24.54 -9.88
N ASP A 382 -23.78 23.79 -9.38
CA ASP A 382 -24.82 24.28 -8.47
C ASP A 382 -24.19 24.78 -7.16
N ASN A 383 -24.63 25.95 -6.66
CA ASN A 383 -24.15 26.56 -5.41
C ASN A 383 -22.63 26.81 -5.34
N CYS A 384 -21.93 26.86 -6.48
CA CYS A 384 -20.46 26.92 -6.51
C CYS A 384 -19.86 28.09 -5.71
N PHE A 385 -20.50 29.26 -5.68
CA PHE A 385 -20.11 30.44 -4.89
C PHE A 385 -21.27 30.93 -4.00
N ASP A 386 -22.18 30.03 -3.62
CA ASP A 386 -23.22 30.36 -2.65
C ASP A 386 -22.57 30.66 -1.28
N GLY A 387 -23.12 31.59 -0.51
CA GLY A 387 -22.52 31.99 0.77
C GLY A 387 -21.17 32.74 0.70
N CYS A 388 -20.62 33.00 -0.49
CA CYS A 388 -19.44 33.87 -0.67
C CYS A 388 -19.76 35.35 -0.38
N SER A 389 -20.03 35.69 0.87
CA SER A 389 -20.55 37.00 1.28
C SER A 389 -19.64 38.20 0.96
N SER A 390 -18.33 37.98 0.83
CA SER A 390 -17.37 39.00 0.40
C SER A 390 -17.26 39.16 -1.12
N LEU A 391 -17.81 38.23 -1.92
CA LEU A 391 -17.72 38.25 -3.38
C LEU A 391 -18.76 39.22 -3.95
N THR A 392 -18.36 40.47 -4.14
CA THR A 392 -19.26 41.54 -4.58
C THR A 392 -19.47 41.57 -6.08
N SER A 393 -18.50 41.11 -6.88
CA SER A 393 -18.64 41.02 -8.34
C SER A 393 -17.79 39.90 -8.92
N VAL A 394 -18.21 39.37 -10.06
CA VAL A 394 -17.51 38.32 -10.80
C VAL A 394 -17.72 38.52 -12.30
N ASN A 395 -16.66 38.33 -13.09
CA ASN A 395 -16.73 38.34 -14.55
C ASN A 395 -16.85 36.90 -15.05
N ILE A 396 -17.91 36.59 -15.79
CA ILE A 396 -18.11 35.28 -16.40
C ILE A 396 -17.50 35.26 -17.80
N PRO A 397 -16.54 34.38 -18.09
CA PRO A 397 -16.01 34.25 -19.45
C PRO A 397 -17.09 33.85 -20.45
N SER A 398 -17.03 34.39 -21.66
CA SER A 398 -18.00 34.11 -22.74
C SER A 398 -18.08 32.65 -23.17
N ASN A 399 -17.09 31.83 -22.80
CA ASN A 399 -17.05 30.40 -23.08
C ASN A 399 -17.86 29.55 -22.08
N VAL A 400 -18.33 30.12 -20.96
CA VAL A 400 -19.17 29.42 -19.99
C VAL A 400 -20.54 29.14 -20.62
N LYS A 401 -20.87 27.85 -20.74
CA LYS A 401 -22.11 27.35 -21.36
C LYS A 401 -23.22 27.09 -20.35
N SER A 402 -22.85 26.79 -19.10
CA SER A 402 -23.79 26.47 -18.03
C SER A 402 -23.31 27.03 -16.69
N ILE A 403 -24.23 27.68 -15.99
CA ILE A 403 -24.07 28.12 -14.60
C ILE A 403 -25.15 27.39 -13.80
N GLY A 404 -24.75 26.72 -12.73
CA GLY A 404 -25.64 25.97 -11.86
C GLY A 404 -26.62 26.84 -11.09
N ARG A 405 -27.63 26.20 -10.52
CA ARG A 405 -28.64 26.83 -9.65
C ARG A 405 -27.97 27.42 -8.42
N CYS A 406 -28.44 28.60 -7.99
CA CYS A 406 -27.95 29.30 -6.81
C CYS A 406 -26.42 29.49 -6.79
N CYS A 407 -25.76 29.54 -7.96
CA CYS A 407 -24.30 29.58 -8.04
C CYS A 407 -23.67 30.80 -7.36
N PHE A 408 -24.37 31.94 -7.31
CA PHE A 408 -23.88 33.17 -6.69
C PHE A 408 -24.88 33.66 -5.66
N SER A 409 -24.37 34.27 -4.59
CA SER A 409 -25.20 34.96 -3.60
C SER A 409 -25.97 36.12 -4.24
N SER A 410 -27.14 36.46 -3.69
CA SER A 410 -28.03 37.50 -4.25
C SER A 410 -27.41 38.90 -4.31
N ASN A 411 -26.33 39.15 -3.58
CA ASN A 411 -25.59 40.41 -3.54
C ASN A 411 -24.39 40.47 -4.52
N THR A 412 -24.07 39.39 -5.23
CA THR A 412 -22.96 39.35 -6.19
C THR A 412 -23.40 39.89 -7.55
N VAL A 413 -22.69 40.90 -8.06
CA VAL A 413 -22.88 41.41 -9.43
C VAL A 413 -22.17 40.51 -10.43
N VAL A 414 -22.93 39.89 -11.33
CA VAL A 414 -22.40 38.97 -12.36
C VAL A 414 -22.31 39.71 -13.70
N HIS A 415 -21.09 39.81 -14.25
CA HIS A 415 -20.77 40.49 -15.51
C HIS A 415 -20.55 39.55 -16.68
#